data_AF-A0A7V4XHG4-F1
#
_entry.id   AF-A0A7V4XHG4-F1
#
_cell.length_a   1.000
_cell.length_b   1.000
_cell.length_c   1.000
_cell.angle_alpha   90.00
_cell.angle_beta   90.00
_cell.angle_gamma   90.00
#
_symmetry.space_group_name_H-M   'P 1'
#
loop_
_entity.id
_entity.type
_entity.pdbx_description
1 polymer ?
#
loop_
_entity_poly.entity_id
_entity_poly.type
_entity_poly.pdbx_seq_one_letter_code
_entity_poly.pdbx_strand_id
1 'polypeptide(L)'
;MPHGSTGGRSRKVRNHLSRRRCAVEQTKVPIPADVLEGLEAVRLSGKTNMLDVPMVTKLALDIGYPETALWVREHQALYVVGFFRGFEATDRLDENVLREMAERFLDSEGGDC
;
A
#
# COMPACT_ATOMS: atom_id res chain seq x y z
N MET A 1 22.75 9.79 -67.41
CA MET A 1 24.06 9.19 -67.12
C MET A 1 24.96 10.31 -66.57
N PRO A 2 25.79 10.11 -65.52
CA PRO A 2 25.31 9.87 -64.16
C PRO A 2 26.16 10.54 -63.04
N HIS A 3 25.70 10.38 -61.80
CA HIS A 3 26.44 10.35 -60.52
C HIS A 3 26.83 11.67 -59.82
N GLY A 4 26.13 11.93 -58.71
CA GLY A 4 26.57 12.81 -57.63
C GLY A 4 25.90 12.42 -56.31
N SER A 5 26.01 11.14 -55.95
CA SER A 5 25.44 10.59 -54.71
C SER A 5 26.36 10.91 -53.54
N THR A 6 26.05 11.95 -52.78
CA THR A 6 26.73 12.24 -51.51
C THR A 6 26.01 11.51 -50.39
N GLY A 7 26.68 10.48 -49.86
CA GLY A 7 26.28 9.75 -48.67
C GLY A 7 26.41 10.58 -47.39
N GLY A 8 25.74 10.10 -46.32
CA GLY A 8 25.74 10.84 -45.06
C GLY A 8 25.05 10.14 -43.90
N ARG A 9 25.41 8.87 -43.66
CA ARG A 9 25.64 8.26 -42.34
C ARG A 9 24.65 8.61 -41.19
N SER A 10 23.80 7.62 -40.89
CA SER A 10 23.24 7.27 -39.57
C SER A 10 23.56 8.19 -38.39
N ARG A 11 22.51 8.69 -37.74
CA ARG A 11 22.43 8.70 -36.27
C ARG A 11 20.99 8.45 -35.84
N LYS A 12 20.77 7.28 -35.24
CA LYS A 12 19.61 7.01 -34.39
C LYS A 12 19.56 8.09 -33.31
N VAL A 13 18.43 8.78 -33.22
CA VAL A 13 17.93 9.26 -31.93
C VAL A 13 16.55 8.67 -31.75
N ARG A 14 16.53 7.50 -31.12
CA ARG A 14 15.35 7.02 -30.39
C ARG A 14 15.13 8.06 -29.28
N ASN A 15 14.32 9.08 -29.53
CA ASN A 15 13.82 9.88 -28.41
C ASN A 15 12.55 9.20 -27.91
N HIS A 16 12.78 8.35 -26.92
CA HIS A 16 11.82 7.83 -25.98
C HIS A 16 11.04 8.98 -25.33
N LEU A 17 10.02 9.52 -26.00
CA LEU A 17 8.96 10.25 -25.29
C LEU A 17 8.05 9.26 -24.54
N SER A 18 8.67 8.39 -23.74
CA SER A 18 8.10 7.95 -22.48
C SER A 18 8.02 9.18 -21.60
N ARG A 19 6.87 9.86 -21.58
CA ARG A 19 6.39 10.73 -20.47
C ARG A 19 5.19 11.57 -20.90
N ARG A 20 4.10 10.94 -21.34
CA ARG A 20 2.74 11.52 -21.22
C ARG A 20 1.71 10.42 -21.00
N ARG A 21 1.96 9.55 -20.02
CA ARG A 21 0.82 9.04 -19.27
C ARG A 21 0.41 10.19 -18.38
N CYS A 22 -0.66 10.87 -18.77
CA CYS A 22 -1.52 11.59 -17.84
C CYS A 22 -1.95 10.57 -16.78
N ALA A 23 -1.09 10.33 -15.79
CA ALA A 23 -1.50 9.68 -14.57
C ALA A 23 -2.37 10.72 -13.89
N VAL A 24 -3.69 10.56 -14.01
CA VAL A 24 -4.58 11.06 -12.98
C VAL A 24 -3.97 10.54 -11.69
N GLU A 25 -3.47 11.43 -10.82
CA GLU A 25 -3.03 11.04 -9.47
C GLU A 25 -4.25 10.41 -8.80
N GLN A 26 -4.38 9.09 -8.95
CA GLN A 26 -5.21 8.29 -8.07
C GLN A 26 -4.53 8.48 -6.72
N THR A 27 -5.13 9.31 -5.88
CA THR A 27 -4.67 9.58 -4.52
C THR A 27 -4.86 8.30 -3.70
N LYS A 28 -3.98 7.33 -3.95
CA LYS A 28 -3.86 6.13 -3.14
C LYS A 28 -3.54 6.58 -1.74
N VAL A 29 -4.10 5.88 -0.76
CA VAL A 29 -3.83 6.19 0.63
C VAL A 29 -2.44 5.64 0.96
N PRO A 30 -1.47 6.48 1.35
CA PRO A 30 -0.17 6.00 1.76
C PRO A 30 -0.34 5.27 3.10
N ILE A 31 0.04 4.01 3.12
CA ILE A 31 0.03 3.20 4.34
C ILE A 31 1.41 2.55 4.51
N PRO A 32 1.80 2.23 5.75
CA PRO A 32 3.05 1.53 5.96
C PRO A 32 3.06 0.17 5.30
N ALA A 33 4.22 -0.25 4.81
CA ALA A 33 4.36 -1.51 4.08
C ALA A 33 3.94 -2.72 4.92
N ASP A 34 4.23 -2.71 6.23
CA ASP A 34 3.88 -3.79 7.15
C ASP A 34 2.36 -3.88 7.36
N VAL A 35 1.69 -2.72 7.44
CA VAL A 35 0.23 -2.63 7.52
C VAL A 35 -0.41 -3.18 6.24
N LEU A 36 0.14 -2.84 5.07
CA LEU A 36 -0.33 -3.35 3.78
C LEU A 36 -0.20 -4.88 3.72
N GLU A 37 0.94 -5.42 4.15
CA GLU A 37 1.18 -6.87 4.17
C GLU A 37 0.13 -7.60 5.04
N GLY A 38 -0.16 -7.11 6.24
CA GLY A 38 -1.19 -7.71 7.08
C GLY A 38 -2.60 -7.59 6.49
N LEU A 39 -2.92 -6.47 5.81
CA LEU A 39 -4.19 -6.33 5.09
C LEU A 39 -4.30 -7.32 3.92
N GLU A 40 -3.22 -7.53 3.19
CA GLU A 40 -3.15 -8.53 2.12
C GLU A 40 -3.28 -9.95 2.67
N ALA A 41 -2.67 -10.26 3.82
CA ALA A 41 -2.82 -11.54 4.49
C ALA A 41 -4.28 -11.82 4.90
N VAL A 42 -4.96 -10.82 5.49
CA VAL A 42 -6.40 -10.93 5.82
C VAL A 42 -7.23 -11.11 4.56
N ARG A 43 -6.92 -10.37 3.48
CA ARG A 43 -7.61 -10.49 2.20
C ARG A 43 -7.44 -11.87 1.57
N LEU A 44 -6.23 -12.42 1.58
CA LEU A 44 -5.90 -13.76 1.08
C LEU A 44 -6.54 -14.86 1.94
N SER A 45 -6.80 -14.58 3.22
CA SER A 45 -7.52 -15.50 4.11
C SER A 45 -8.94 -15.80 3.59
N GLY A 46 -9.59 -14.84 2.93
CA GLY A 46 -10.94 -15.00 2.38
C GLY A 46 -12.03 -15.22 3.43
N LYS A 47 -11.72 -15.05 4.72
CA LYS A 47 -12.61 -15.36 5.86
C LYS A 47 -13.60 -14.24 6.18
N THR A 48 -13.36 -13.02 5.72
CA THR A 48 -14.21 -11.86 6.03
C THR A 48 -14.41 -10.94 4.83
N ASN A 49 -15.46 -10.13 4.91
CA ASN A 49 -15.58 -8.93 4.08
C ASN A 49 -14.58 -7.88 4.60
N MET A 50 -13.77 -7.31 3.70
CA MET A 50 -12.81 -6.27 4.06
C MET A 50 -13.48 -4.98 4.58
N LEU A 51 -14.77 -4.78 4.36
CA LEU A 51 -15.52 -3.67 4.97
C LEU A 51 -15.98 -3.94 6.41
N ASP A 52 -15.91 -5.20 6.87
CA ASP A 52 -16.18 -5.57 8.25
C ASP A 52 -14.93 -5.27 9.11
N VAL A 53 -14.75 -3.98 9.41
CA VAL A 53 -13.60 -3.44 10.15
C VAL A 53 -13.33 -4.19 11.47
N PRO A 54 -14.34 -4.50 12.32
CA PRO A 54 -14.13 -5.32 13.51
C PRO A 54 -13.55 -6.70 13.20
N MET A 55 -14.09 -7.40 12.20
CA MET A 55 -13.61 -8.73 11.83
C MET A 55 -12.22 -8.69 11.17
N VAL A 56 -11.94 -7.67 10.36
CA VAL A 56 -10.59 -7.45 9.78
C VAL A 56 -9.57 -7.26 10.88
N THR A 57 -9.88 -6.44 11.89
CA THR A 57 -9.00 -6.17 13.04
C THR A 57 -8.70 -7.47 13.80
N LYS A 58 -9.74 -8.26 14.11
CA LYS A 58 -9.60 -9.55 14.78
C LYS A 58 -8.76 -10.54 13.97
N LEU A 59 -9.04 -10.66 12.67
CA LEU A 59 -8.29 -11.59 11.81
C LEU A 59 -6.84 -11.17 11.63
N ALA A 60 -6.54 -9.87 11.59
CA ALA A 60 -5.15 -9.42 11.54
C ALA A 60 -4.40 -9.86 12.80
N LEU A 61 -5.00 -9.76 13.99
CA LEU A 61 -4.42 -10.29 15.23
C LEU A 61 -4.25 -11.81 15.19
N ASP A 62 -5.29 -12.54 14.75
CA ASP A 62 -5.27 -14.00 14.70
C ASP A 62 -4.20 -14.55 13.74
N ILE A 63 -3.86 -13.80 12.68
CA ILE A 63 -2.82 -14.15 11.70
C ILE A 63 -1.43 -13.69 12.18
N GLY A 64 -1.35 -12.75 13.13
CA GLY A 64 -0.09 -12.27 13.70
C GLY A 64 0.38 -10.90 13.20
N TYR A 65 -0.53 -10.06 12.70
CA TYR A 65 -0.30 -8.68 12.26
C TYR A 65 -1.00 -7.67 13.21
N PRO A 66 -0.54 -7.52 14.47
CA PRO A 66 -1.14 -6.61 15.44
C PRO A 66 -1.02 -5.13 15.05
N GLU A 67 0.04 -4.75 14.35
CA GLU A 67 0.24 -3.41 13.79
C GLU A 67 -0.85 -3.03 12.78
N THR A 68 -1.27 -3.98 11.94
CA THR A 68 -2.37 -3.78 11.00
C THR A 68 -3.68 -3.60 11.74
N ALA A 69 -3.93 -4.43 12.77
CA ALA A 69 -5.12 -4.33 13.60
C ALA A 69 -5.21 -2.95 14.28
N LEU A 70 -4.11 -2.49 14.89
CA LEU A 70 -4.06 -1.18 15.53
C LEU A 70 -4.29 -0.06 14.50
N TRP A 71 -3.58 -0.09 13.38
CA TRP A 71 -3.69 0.95 12.37
C TRP A 71 -5.12 1.07 11.82
N VAL A 72 -5.77 -0.06 11.52
CA VAL A 72 -7.16 -0.10 11.05
C VAL A 72 -8.11 0.45 12.12
N ARG A 73 -7.90 0.10 13.39
CA ARG A 73 -8.72 0.57 14.53
C ARG A 73 -8.62 2.08 14.72
N GLU A 74 -7.41 2.64 14.62
CA GLU A 74 -7.13 4.08 14.79
C GLU A 74 -7.51 4.91 13.56
N HIS A 75 -7.38 4.35 12.35
CA HIS A 75 -7.52 5.06 11.08
C HIS A 75 -8.65 4.51 10.20
N GLN A 76 -9.80 4.18 10.80
CA GLN A 76 -10.94 3.57 10.10
C GLN A 76 -11.39 4.37 8.87
N ALA A 77 -11.44 5.69 8.96
CA ALA A 77 -11.81 6.56 7.84
C ALA A 77 -10.82 6.45 6.67
N LEU A 78 -9.52 6.44 6.96
CA LEU A 78 -8.47 6.28 5.94
C LEU A 78 -8.49 4.87 5.34
N TYR A 79 -8.77 3.85 6.15
CA TYR A 79 -8.92 2.48 5.69
C TYR A 79 -10.06 2.35 4.68
N VAL A 80 -11.25 2.89 4.99
CA VAL A 80 -12.40 2.86 4.06
C VAL A 80 -12.09 3.62 2.77
N VAL A 81 -11.46 4.80 2.86
CA VAL A 81 -11.05 5.57 1.67
C VAL A 81 -10.03 4.78 0.84
N GLY A 82 -9.05 4.17 1.48
CA GLY A 82 -8.02 3.35 0.83
C GLY A 82 -8.58 2.05 0.23
N PHE A 83 -9.65 1.50 0.80
CA PHE A 83 -10.37 0.39 0.19
C PHE A 83 -10.99 0.78 -1.16
N PHE A 84 -11.56 1.97 -1.27
CA PHE A 84 -12.14 2.47 -2.53
C PHE A 84 -11.11 3.03 -3.52
N ARG A 85 -10.04 3.69 -3.02
CA ARG A 85 -9.04 4.37 -3.86
C ARG A 85 -7.78 3.55 -4.14
N GLY A 86 -7.56 2.49 -3.38
CA GLY A 86 -6.32 1.73 -3.34
C GLY A 86 -5.35 2.23 -2.26
N PHE A 87 -4.51 1.30 -1.82
CA PHE A 87 -3.41 1.55 -0.88
C PHE A 87 -2.09 1.68 -1.63
N GLU A 88 -1.18 2.49 -1.10
CA GLU A 88 0.20 2.61 -1.57
C GLU A 88 1.14 2.36 -0.40
N ALA A 89 2.04 1.38 -0.55
CA ALA A 89 3.09 1.15 0.42
C ALA A 89 4.06 2.33 0.41
N THR A 90 4.21 2.99 1.56
CA THR A 90 5.32 3.93 1.78
C THR A 90 6.53 3.16 2.30
N ASP A 91 7.23 3.70 3.29
CA ASP A 91 8.34 3.03 3.96
C ASP A 91 7.83 2.00 4.98
N ARG A 92 8.67 1.01 5.29
CA ARG A 92 8.44 0.09 6.41
C ARG A 92 8.52 0.89 7.71
N LEU A 93 7.63 0.59 8.66
CA LEU A 93 7.73 1.18 9.99
C LEU A 93 9.02 0.69 10.64
N ASP A 94 9.69 1.58 11.39
CA ASP A 94 10.81 1.17 12.23
C ASP A 94 10.34 0.09 13.22
N GLU A 95 11.15 -0.96 13.42
CA GLU A 95 10.87 -2.09 14.33
C GLU A 95 10.48 -1.64 15.75
N ASN A 96 11.04 -0.53 16.22
CA ASN A 96 10.69 0.06 17.52
C ASN A 96 9.27 0.64 17.53
N VAL A 97 8.84 1.28 16.44
CA VAL A 97 7.48 1.83 16.30
C VAL A 97 6.47 0.70 16.17
N LEU A 98 6.81 -0.36 15.42
CA LEU A 98 6.00 -1.59 15.34
C LEU A 98 5.78 -2.21 16.72
N ARG A 99 6.86 -2.32 17.50
CA ARG A 99 6.79 -2.84 18.87
C ARG A 99 5.95 -1.95 19.78
N GLU A 100 6.13 -0.63 19.76
CA GLU A 100 5.32 0.30 20.56
C GLU A 100 3.83 0.27 20.15
N MET A 101 3.53 0.18 18.85
CA MET A 101 2.17 0.01 18.34
C MET A 101 1.55 -1.31 18.83
N ALA A 102 2.27 -2.42 18.70
CA ALA A 102 1.80 -3.72 19.18
C ALA A 102 1.61 -3.75 20.71
N GLU A 103 2.54 -3.17 21.47
CA GLU A 103 2.44 -3.05 22.93
C GLU A 103 1.24 -2.18 23.34
N ARG A 104 0.97 -1.07 22.64
CA ARG A 104 -0.26 -0.27 22.84
C ARG A 104 -1.54 -1.05 22.60
N PHE A 105 -1.51 -2.00 21.67
CA PHE A 105 -2.66 -2.86 21.42
C PHE A 105 -2.90 -3.81 22.61
N LEU A 106 -1.84 -4.40 23.17
CA LEU A 106 -1.91 -5.35 24.29
C LEU A 106 -2.25 -4.68 25.63
N ASP A 107 -1.85 -3.42 25.84
CA ASP A 107 -2.19 -2.65 27.05
C ASP A 107 -3.62 -2.12 27.06
N SER A 108 -4.35 -2.25 25.93
CA SER A 108 -5.73 -1.75 25.80
C SER A 108 -6.81 -2.80 26.14
N GLU A 109 -6.43 -4.03 26.52
CA GLU A 109 -7.34 -5.07 27.05
C GLU A 109 -7.45 -4.96 28.58
N GLY A 110 -7.89 -3.79 29.05
CA GLY A 110 -8.01 -3.51 30.48
C GLY A 110 -8.91 -2.31 30.76
N GLY A 111 -10.19 -2.38 30.38
CA GLY A 111 -11.12 -1.32 30.76
C GLY A 111 -12.52 -1.44 30.16
N ASP A 112 -13.40 -2.05 30.96
CA ASP A 112 -14.85 -1.80 31.06
C ASP A 112 -15.83 -2.41 30.04
N CYS A 113 -16.40 -3.53 30.52
CA CYS A 113 -17.82 -3.91 30.68
C CYS A 113 -18.71 -4.26 29.48
#